data_AF-A0A1B8YBR3-F1
#
_entry.id   AF-A0A1B8YBR3-F1
#
_cell.length_a   1.000
_cell.length_b   1.000
_cell.length_c   1.000
_cell.angle_alpha   90.00
_cell.angle_beta   90.00
_cell.angle_gamma   90.00
#
_symmetry.space_group_name_H-M   'P 1'
#
loop_
_entity.id
_entity.type
_entity.pdbx_description
1 polymer ?
#
loop_
_entity_poly.entity_id
_entity_poly.type
_entity_poly.pdbx_seq_one_letter_code
_entity_poly.pdbx_strand_id
1 'polypeptide(L)'
;MRYAVQNGIIDYNPAQEMAGAISTAKRVHRPALPFERFSELLERIESFKGRKLAQLAMKLTLLIFIRSSELRFARWSEIDFENAMWTIPGEREPLPGVKHSHRGSKMRTPHLSSSLGTFGIHQRNQR
;
A
#
# COMPACT_ATOMS: atom_id res chain seq x y z
N MET A 1 5.37 -25.83 6.35
CA MET A 1 5.43 -27.31 6.49
C MET A 1 6.79 -27.90 6.08
N ARG A 2 7.45 -27.47 5.00
CA ARG A 2 8.81 -27.98 4.66
C ARG A 2 9.84 -27.86 5.80
N TYR A 3 9.89 -26.72 6.48
CA TYR A 3 10.74 -26.52 7.67
C TYR A 3 10.43 -27.55 8.78
N ALA A 4 9.15 -27.82 9.04
CA ALA A 4 8.73 -28.76 10.08
C ALA A 4 9.11 -30.21 9.73
N VAL A 5 9.05 -30.60 8.45
CA VAL A 5 9.55 -31.91 7.98
C VAL A 5 11.07 -32.03 8.15
N GLN A 6 11.82 -30.99 7.78
CA GLN A 6 13.28 -30.98 7.91
C GLN A 6 13.76 -31.01 9.36
N ASN A 7 12.95 -30.51 10.29
CA ASN A 7 13.25 -30.52 11.72
C ASN A 7 12.58 -31.71 12.46
N GLY A 8 11.99 -32.66 11.73
CA GLY A 8 11.37 -33.86 12.32
C GLY A 8 10.12 -33.61 13.17
N ILE A 9 9.49 -32.44 13.05
CA ILE A 9 8.26 -32.09 13.77
C ILE A 9 7.05 -32.82 13.16
N ILE A 10 7.10 -33.08 11.86
CA ILE A 10 6.11 -33.87 11.11
C ILE A 10 6.84 -34.74 10.09
N ASP A 11 6.38 -35.95 9.84
CA ASP A 11 7.08 -36.88 8.94
C ASP A 11 6.85 -36.57 7.47
N TYR A 12 5.73 -35.92 7.15
CA TYR A 12 5.28 -35.72 5.79
C TYR A 12 4.46 -34.45 5.62
N ASN A 13 4.58 -33.82 4.44
CA ASN A 13 3.84 -32.61 4.10
C ASN A 13 2.67 -32.93 3.14
N PRO A 14 1.44 -33.12 3.65
CA PRO A 14 0.28 -33.47 2.83
C PRO A 14 -0.07 -32.38 1.80
N ALA A 15 0.40 -31.14 1.98
CA ALA A 15 0.20 -30.07 1.00
C ALA A 15 1.00 -30.27 -0.29
N GLN A 16 1.97 -31.20 -0.35
CA GLN A 16 2.69 -31.50 -1.60
C GLN A 16 1.79 -32.18 -2.64
N GLU A 17 0.95 -33.13 -2.21
CA GLU A 17 0.01 -33.83 -3.10
C GLU A 17 -1.17 -32.96 -3.54
N MET A 18 -1.42 -31.88 -2.79
CA MET A 18 -2.45 -30.91 -3.15
C MET A 18 -2.01 -29.97 -4.28
N ALA A 19 -0.72 -29.99 -4.68
CA ALA A 19 -0.23 -29.17 -5.78
C ALA A 19 -0.88 -29.59 -7.11
N GLY A 20 -1.84 -28.79 -7.58
CA GLY A 20 -2.60 -29.06 -8.80
C GLY A 20 -3.98 -29.72 -8.57
N ALA A 21 -4.29 -30.14 -7.33
CA ALA A 21 -5.62 -30.64 -6.96
C ALA A 21 -6.69 -29.54 -6.97
N ILE A 22 -6.28 -28.28 -6.89
CA ILE A 22 -7.15 -27.11 -6.92
C ILE A 22 -6.73 -26.25 -8.12
N SER A 23 -7.69 -25.84 -8.93
CA SER A 23 -7.44 -24.93 -10.06
C SER A 23 -6.88 -23.60 -9.54
N THR A 24 -5.67 -23.26 -9.96
CA THR A 24 -5.07 -21.96 -9.62
C THR A 24 -5.82 -20.87 -10.37
N ALA A 25 -6.36 -19.88 -9.65
CA ALA A 25 -6.95 -18.70 -10.28
C ALA A 25 -5.90 -18.04 -11.19
N LYS A 26 -6.22 -17.91 -12.49
CA LYS A 26 -5.32 -17.23 -13.43
C LYS A 26 -5.14 -15.78 -12.98
N ARG A 27 -3.87 -15.36 -12.87
CA ARG A 27 -3.52 -13.98 -12.53
C ARG A 27 -4.02 -13.05 -13.63
N VAL A 28 -4.93 -12.14 -13.29
CA VAL A 28 -5.37 -11.06 -14.18
C VAL A 28 -4.50 -9.83 -13.92
N HIS A 29 -3.73 -9.42 -14.93
CA HIS A 29 -2.94 -8.20 -14.88
C HIS A 29 -3.85 -6.97 -15.06
N ARG A 30 -3.61 -5.92 -14.27
CA ARG A 30 -4.30 -4.64 -14.40
C ARG A 30 -3.38 -3.67 -15.13
N PRO A 31 -3.61 -3.37 -16.43
CA PRO A 31 -2.76 -2.46 -17.17
C PRO A 31 -2.83 -1.05 -16.56
N ALA A 32 -1.76 -0.29 -16.73
CA ALA A 32 -1.77 1.13 -16.38
C ALA A 32 -2.84 1.87 -17.19
N LEU A 33 -3.43 2.91 -16.62
CA LEU A 33 -4.38 3.75 -17.33
C LEU A 33 -3.62 4.50 -18.44
N PRO A 34 -4.08 4.44 -19.70
CA PRO A 34 -3.52 5.26 -20.78
C PRO A 34 -3.61 6.75 -20.45
N PHE A 35 -2.58 7.52 -20.82
CA PHE A 35 -2.47 8.94 -20.44
C PHE A 35 -3.60 9.78 -21.05
N GLU A 36 -4.07 9.41 -22.24
CA GLU A 36 -5.16 10.04 -22.97
C GLU A 36 -6.49 9.98 -22.19
N ARG A 37 -6.62 9.01 -21.28
CA ARG A 37 -7.81 8.81 -20.44
C ARG A 37 -7.69 9.47 -19.07
N PHE A 38 -6.63 10.23 -18.83
CA PHE A 38 -6.42 10.87 -17.54
C PHE A 38 -7.47 11.95 -17.24
N SER A 39 -7.84 12.75 -18.26
CA SER A 39 -8.95 13.72 -18.14
C SER A 39 -10.26 13.04 -17.75
N GLU A 40 -10.60 11.95 -18.44
CA GLU A 40 -11.79 11.13 -18.17
C GLU A 40 -11.80 10.60 -16.72
N LEU A 41 -10.63 10.22 -16.18
CA LEU A 41 -10.50 9.81 -14.78
C LEU A 41 -10.82 10.97 -13.83
N LEU A 42 -10.27 12.15 -14.07
CA LEU A 42 -10.50 13.33 -13.22
C LEU A 42 -11.99 13.71 -13.21
N GLU A 43 -12.65 13.73 -14.37
CA GLU A 43 -14.09 13.99 -14.47
C GLU A 43 -14.93 12.97 -13.70
N ARG A 44 -14.55 11.68 -13.76
CA ARG A 44 -15.23 10.63 -12.97
C ARG A 44 -15.02 10.79 -11.47
N ILE A 45 -13.85 11.24 -11.05
CA ILE A 45 -13.59 11.54 -9.64
C ILE A 45 -14.46 12.71 -9.19
N GLU A 46 -14.56 13.78 -9.98
CA GLU A 46 -15.39 14.94 -9.64
C GLU A 46 -16.88 14.60 -9.58
N SER A 47 -17.37 13.79 -10.53
CA SER A 47 -18.78 13.38 -10.61
C SER A 47 -19.14 12.20 -9.68
N PHE A 48 -18.19 11.68 -8.89
CA PHE A 48 -18.42 10.56 -7.99
C PHE A 48 -19.45 10.89 -6.90
N LYS A 49 -20.62 10.26 -6.97
CA LYS A 49 -21.75 10.47 -6.03
C LYS A 49 -21.66 9.68 -4.71
N GLY A 50 -20.54 8.98 -4.47
CA GLY A 50 -20.36 8.18 -3.27
C GLY A 50 -19.89 9.00 -2.06
N ARG A 51 -19.19 8.35 -1.12
CA ARG A 51 -18.70 9.01 0.09
C ARG A 51 -17.68 10.10 -0.27
N LYS A 52 -17.90 11.33 0.22
CA LYS A 52 -16.98 12.46 0.03
C LYS A 52 -15.55 12.14 0.46
N LEU A 53 -15.40 11.39 1.55
CA LEU A 53 -14.11 10.92 2.04
C LEU A 53 -13.36 10.08 0.99
N ALA A 54 -14.04 9.20 0.27
CA ALA A 54 -13.42 8.39 -0.78
C ALA A 54 -12.98 9.25 -1.96
N GLN A 55 -13.79 10.26 -2.33
CA GLN A 55 -13.43 11.24 -3.36
C GLN A 55 -12.17 12.02 -2.98
N LEU A 56 -12.10 12.56 -1.76
CA LEU A 56 -10.94 13.30 -1.25
C LEU A 56 -9.70 12.40 -1.16
N ALA A 57 -9.86 11.16 -0.69
CA ALA A 57 -8.77 10.18 -0.63
C ALA A 57 -8.19 9.87 -2.01
N MET A 58 -9.05 9.73 -3.04
CA MET A 58 -8.59 9.56 -4.42
C MET A 58 -7.82 10.77 -4.93
N LYS A 59 -8.33 11.99 -4.71
CA LYS A 59 -7.64 13.23 -5.10
C LYS A 59 -6.29 13.36 -4.42
N LEU A 60 -6.21 13.11 -3.12
CA LEU A 60 -4.96 13.14 -2.38
C LEU A 60 -3.98 12.10 -2.92
N THR A 61 -4.43 10.87 -3.18
CA THR A 61 -3.59 9.82 -3.76
C THR A 61 -2.98 10.22 -5.10
N LEU A 62 -3.71 10.96 -5.93
CA LEU A 62 -3.20 11.49 -7.20
C LEU A 62 -2.16 12.60 -7.04
N LEU A 63 -2.19 13.34 -5.93
CA LEU A 63 -1.26 14.45 -5.67
C LEU A 63 0.07 13.97 -5.09
N ILE A 64 0.04 12.98 -4.18
CA ILE A 64 1.22 12.54 -3.41
C ILE A 64 1.66 11.10 -3.69
N PHE A 65 0.95 10.37 -4.56
CA PHE A 65 1.30 9.02 -5.03
C PHE A 65 1.51 7.96 -3.92
N ILE A 66 0.81 8.09 -2.79
CA ILE A 66 0.88 7.12 -1.69
C ILE A 66 0.01 5.89 -1.92
N ARG A 67 0.31 4.79 -1.23
CA ARG A 67 -0.49 3.57 -1.37
C ARG A 67 -1.79 3.68 -0.58
N SER A 68 -2.84 3.01 -1.06
CA SER A 68 -4.15 3.01 -0.39
C SER A 68 -4.13 2.45 1.04
N SER A 69 -3.18 1.57 1.37
CA SER A 69 -2.98 1.11 2.76
C SER A 69 -2.32 2.18 3.64
N GLU A 70 -1.37 2.94 3.08
CA GLU A 70 -0.69 4.01 3.81
C GLU A 70 -1.67 5.13 4.14
N LEU A 71 -2.54 5.48 3.18
CA LEU A 71 -3.60 6.47 3.36
C LEU A 71 -4.68 6.04 4.36
N ARG A 72 -5.17 4.80 4.26
CA ARG A 72 -6.29 4.34 5.12
C ARG A 72 -5.93 4.24 6.59
N PHE A 73 -4.66 4.02 6.93
CA PHE A 73 -4.18 3.87 8.30
C PHE A 73 -3.33 5.05 8.78
N ALA A 74 -3.36 6.16 8.03
CA ALA A 74 -2.69 7.41 8.37
C ALA A 74 -3.05 7.88 9.79
N ARG A 75 -2.07 8.47 10.48
CA ARG A 75 -2.27 9.12 11.78
C ARG A 75 -2.00 10.61 11.63
N TRP A 76 -2.75 11.44 12.33
CA TRP A 76 -2.52 12.88 12.34
C TRP A 76 -1.12 13.24 12.84
N SER A 77 -0.56 12.45 13.76
CA SER A 77 0.82 12.61 14.26
C SER A 77 1.91 12.38 13.21
N GLU A 78 1.57 11.84 12.03
CA GLU A 78 2.52 11.61 10.94
C GLU A 78 2.63 12.79 9.97
N ILE A 79 1.70 13.75 10.07
CA ILE A 79 1.57 14.86 9.14
C ILE A 79 2.03 16.13 9.84
N ASP A 80 3.11 16.69 9.32
CA ASP A 80 3.60 18.00 9.67
C ASP A 80 3.06 19.02 8.65
N PHE A 81 2.09 19.83 9.09
CA PHE A 81 1.48 20.84 8.24
C PHE A 81 2.34 22.09 8.06
N GLU A 82 3.26 22.38 8.99
CA GLU A 82 4.17 23.52 8.89
C GLU A 82 5.20 23.28 7.81
N ASN A 83 5.75 22.06 7.77
CA ASN A 83 6.74 21.65 6.78
C ASN A 83 6.14 20.97 5.54
N ALA A 84 4.80 20.91 5.44
CA ALA A 84 4.06 20.21 4.38
C ALA A 84 4.58 18.78 4.12
N MET A 85 4.91 18.08 5.20
CA MET A 85 5.62 16.79 5.15
C MET A 85 4.79 15.70 5.81
N TRP A 86 4.66 14.57 5.11
CA TRP A 86 4.07 13.38 5.70
C TRP A 86 5.11 12.28 5.82
N THR A 87 5.40 11.89 7.06
CA THR A 87 6.30 10.80 7.41
C THR A 87 5.52 9.50 7.63
N ILE A 88 5.62 8.56 6.69
CA ILE A 88 4.95 7.27 6.80
C ILE A 88 5.90 6.30 7.52
N PRO A 89 5.56 5.78 8.72
CA PRO A 89 6.43 4.89 9.46
C PRO A 89 6.51 3.51 8.80
N GLY A 90 7.54 2.73 9.13
CA GLY A 90 7.67 1.35 8.63
C GLY A 90 6.50 0.45 9.07
N GLU A 91 6.12 0.55 10.35
CA GLU A 91 4.99 -0.13 10.97
C GLU A 91 4.29 0.82 11.94
N ARG A 92 3.08 0.47 12.36
CA ARG A 92 2.26 1.25 13.30
C ARG A 92 1.81 0.37 14.45
N GLU A 93 1.52 1.00 15.58
CA GLU A 93 0.84 0.30 16.66
C GLU A 93 -0.56 -0.16 16.22
N PRO A 94 -0.90 -1.45 16.42
CA PRO A 94 -2.20 -1.97 16.05
C PRO A 94 -3.29 -1.35 16.94
N LEU A 95 -4.40 -0.97 16.31
CA LEU A 95 -5.60 -0.57 17.06
C LEU A 95 -6.44 -1.80 17.41
N PRO A 96 -7.00 -1.85 18.64
CA PRO A 96 -7.95 -2.88 19.04
C PRO A 96 -9.11 -3.01 18.04
N GLY A 97 -9.38 -4.22 17.57
CA GLY A 97 -10.51 -4.50 16.67
C GLY A 97 -10.34 -4.05 15.21
N VAL A 98 -9.25 -3.35 14.84
CA VAL A 98 -9.06 -2.84 13.47
C VAL A 98 -8.03 -3.69 12.72
N LYS A 99 -8.51 -4.53 11.80
CA LYS A 99 -7.64 -5.35 10.95
C LYS A 99 -6.68 -4.48 10.13
N HIS A 100 -5.42 -4.92 10.08
CA HIS A 100 -4.34 -4.30 9.30
C HIS A 100 -3.93 -2.87 9.71
N SER A 101 -4.40 -2.38 10.86
CA SER A 101 -4.04 -1.07 11.40
C SER A 101 -2.54 -0.88 11.67
N HIS A 102 -1.81 -1.97 11.87
CA HIS A 102 -0.35 -1.96 12.06
C HIS A 102 0.45 -1.65 10.78
N ARG A 103 -0.18 -1.66 9.60
CA ARG A 103 0.56 -1.52 8.35
C ARG A 103 1.06 -0.09 8.18
N GLY A 104 2.38 0.07 8.10
CA GLY A 104 3.05 1.29 7.67
C GLY A 104 3.48 1.21 6.20
N SER A 105 4.72 1.59 5.92
CA SER A 105 5.36 1.46 4.62
C SER A 105 5.47 -0.01 4.20
N LYS A 106 5.20 -0.28 2.92
CA LYS A 106 5.37 -1.62 2.34
C LYS A 106 6.80 -2.16 2.52
N MET A 107 7.79 -1.27 2.51
CA MET A 107 9.20 -1.64 2.62
C MET A 107 9.67 -1.80 4.08
N ARG A 108 8.77 -1.59 5.06
CA ARG A 108 9.08 -1.56 6.51
C ARG A 108 10.14 -0.53 6.90
N THR A 109 10.40 0.43 6.02
CA THR A 109 11.29 1.56 6.26
C THR A 109 10.46 2.84 6.24
N PRO A 110 10.71 3.80 7.15
CA PRO A 110 10.06 5.10 7.06
C PRO A 110 10.35 5.76 5.70
N HIS A 111 9.35 6.37 5.10
CA HIS A 111 9.53 7.18 3.90
C HIS A 111 8.70 8.45 3.97
N LEU A 112 9.23 9.50 3.36
CA LEU A 112 8.60 10.81 3.27
C LEU A 112 7.82 10.90 1.96
N SER A 113 6.57 11.36 2.02
CA SER A 113 5.88 11.88 0.84
C SER A 113 5.83 13.40 0.96
N SER A 114 6.64 14.09 0.16
CA SER A 114 6.56 15.55 -0.01
C SER A 114 5.58 15.87 -1.14
N SER A 115 4.65 16.79 -0.89
CA SER A 115 3.85 17.40 -1.96
C SER A 115 4.66 18.53 -2.59
N LEU A 116 4.82 18.47 -3.91
CA LEU A 116 5.57 19.37 -4.80
C LEU A 116 7.08 19.11 -4.94
N GLY A 117 7.45 18.59 -6.12
CA GLY A 117 8.65 19.03 -6.83
C GLY A 117 9.99 18.37 -6.52
N THR A 118 10.18 17.66 -5.41
CA THR A 118 11.50 17.07 -5.06
C THR A 118 11.54 15.55 -5.20
N PHE A 119 11.04 15.02 -6.32
CA PHE A 119 11.40 13.65 -6.74
C PHE A 119 12.80 13.68 -7.37
N GLY A 120 13.83 13.75 -6.53
CA GLY A 120 15.21 13.64 -6.98
C GLY A 120 16.24 14.05 -5.93
N ILE A 121 17.25 13.20 -5.77
CA ILE A 121 18.63 13.53 -5.35
C ILE A 121 19.04 13.24 -3.89
N HIS A 122 18.18 13.19 -2.86
CA HIS A 122 18.69 13.05 -1.46
C HIS A 122 18.73 11.63 -0.85
N GLN A 123 18.33 10.58 -1.56
CA GLN A 123 18.38 9.19 -1.05
C GLN A 123 19.56 8.35 -1.58
N ARG A 124 20.63 8.98 -2.10
CA ARG A 124 21.90 8.31 -2.43
C ARG A 124 23.08 8.93 -1.68
N ASN A 125 23.08 8.93 -0.34
CA ASN A 125 24.35 8.96 0.38
C ASN A 125 24.21 8.60 1.87
N GLN A 126 23.87 7.34 2.17
CA GLN A 126 24.27 6.71 3.43
C GLN A 126 24.48 5.21 3.18
N ARG A 127 25.64 4.89 2.59
CA ARG A 127 26.38 3.64 2.77
C ARG A 127 27.86 3.95 2.72
#